data_AF-A0A0P1E245-F1
#
_entry.id   AF-A0A0P1E245-F1
#
_cell.length_a   1.000
_cell.length_b   1.000
_cell.length_c   1.000
_cell.angle_alpha   90.00
_cell.angle_beta   90.00
_cell.angle_gamma   90.00
#
_symmetry.space_group_name_H-M   'P 1'
#
loop_
_entity.id
_entity.type
_entity.pdbx_description
1 polymer ?
#
loop_
_entity_poly.entity_id
_entity_poly.type
_entity_poly.pdbx_seq_one_letter_code
_entity_poly.pdbx_strand_id
1 'polypeptide(L)'
;MRYKVLFFAYAVLIFVAYMQLLDPQLFEPNTDRKALLLFIQCLFLLVWLIPAAPICIGGLSLLGMCPIPRLLAVFLAISSVVIGLLLTLASGVLALFSDTQLLHGISLTIAIASSFLIWSGHDGKPNPSRTAKIGISISTLIALWSLLTIPMLLFQARLIADGSPYCIAEHSENSPIETLHELRGFSFYTTKTGYKSTSEWYFHGLMIVDHPDDQRVYNWSPRHWRFDLVERPEALIEQVRNACVAK
;
A
#
# COMPACT_ATOMS: atom_id res chain seq x y z
N MET A 1 30.18 -0.49 5.07
CA MET A 1 29.28 0.18 6.04
C MET A 1 28.25 1.08 5.35
N ARG A 2 28.64 2.09 4.56
CA ARG A 2 27.71 3.04 3.90
C ARG A 2 26.55 2.39 3.12
N TYR A 3 26.81 1.37 2.30
CA TYR A 3 25.74 0.74 1.50
C TYR A 3 24.74 -0.07 2.34
N LYS A 4 25.18 -0.69 3.46
CA LYS A 4 24.30 -1.50 4.32
C LYS A 4 23.30 -0.62 5.06
N VAL A 5 23.77 0.53 5.54
CA VAL A 5 22.94 1.54 6.19
C VAL A 5 21.92 2.10 5.19
N LEU A 6 22.37 2.44 3.97
CA LEU A 6 21.48 2.94 2.93
C LEU A 6 20.40 1.91 2.54
N PHE A 7 20.79 0.64 2.35
CA PHE A 7 19.84 -0.43 2.08
C PHE A 7 18.82 -0.61 3.21
N PHE A 8 19.26 -0.58 4.46
CA PHE A 8 18.34 -0.66 5.60
C PHE A 8 17.38 0.52 5.65
N ALA A 9 17.86 1.74 5.38
CA ALA A 9 16.99 2.92 5.31
C ALA A 9 15.92 2.79 4.21
N TYR A 10 16.30 2.29 3.03
CA TYR A 10 15.35 1.99 1.94
C TYR A 10 14.33 0.93 2.35
N ALA A 11 14.79 -0.14 3.01
CA ALA A 11 13.91 -1.19 3.50
C ALA A 11 12.89 -0.67 4.53
N VAL A 12 13.30 0.25 5.42
CA VAL A 12 12.40 0.89 6.38
C VAL A 12 11.35 1.74 5.68
N LEU A 13 11.73 2.55 4.69
CA LEU A 13 10.78 3.34 3.90
C LEU A 13 9.76 2.46 3.18
N ILE A 14 10.23 1.37 2.56
CA ILE A 14 9.36 0.40 1.88
C ILE A 14 8.41 -0.26 2.89
N PHE A 15 8.88 -0.69 4.06
CA PHE A 15 7.98 -1.27 5.06
C PHE A 15 6.88 -0.28 5.48
N VAL A 16 7.26 0.93 5.90
CA VAL A 16 6.29 1.93 6.40
C VAL A 16 5.27 2.34 5.33
N ALA A 17 5.67 2.34 4.06
CA ALA A 17 4.78 2.71 2.95
C ALA A 17 3.81 1.60 2.52
N TYR A 18 4.15 0.32 2.74
CA TYR A 18 3.40 -0.84 2.23
C TYR A 18 2.64 -1.58 3.33
N MET A 19 3.00 -1.35 4.59
CA MET A 19 2.37 -2.03 5.72
C MET A 19 0.92 -1.59 5.89
N GLN A 20 -0.03 -2.53 5.77
CA GLN A 20 -1.45 -2.28 6.05
C GLN A 20 -1.80 -2.57 7.50
N LEU A 21 -2.84 -1.93 8.02
CA LEU A 21 -3.44 -2.37 9.28
C LEU A 21 -3.98 -3.78 9.14
N LEU A 22 -3.82 -4.56 10.21
CA LEU A 22 -4.42 -5.87 10.30
C LEU A 22 -5.85 -5.68 10.82
N ASP A 23 -6.86 -6.13 10.06
CA ASP A 23 -8.23 -6.20 10.56
C ASP A 23 -8.32 -7.30 11.63
N PRO A 24 -8.58 -6.95 12.91
CA PRO A 24 -8.67 -7.92 13.99
C PRO A 24 -9.82 -8.91 13.81
N GLN A 25 -10.89 -8.52 13.09
CA GLN A 25 -12.08 -9.34 12.92
C GLN A 25 -11.79 -10.63 12.12
N LEU A 26 -10.76 -10.61 11.26
CA LEU A 26 -10.29 -11.80 10.52
C LEU A 26 -9.72 -12.90 11.43
N PHE A 27 -9.40 -12.57 12.69
CA PHE A 27 -8.79 -13.46 13.67
C PHE A 27 -9.75 -13.88 14.79
N GLU A 28 -11.02 -13.46 14.73
CA GLU A 28 -12.01 -13.91 15.71
C GLU A 28 -12.32 -15.40 15.52
N PRO A 29 -12.19 -16.22 16.58
CA PRO A 29 -12.36 -17.67 16.46
C PRO A 29 -13.83 -18.04 16.30
N ASN A 30 -14.26 -18.32 15.07
CA ASN A 30 -15.58 -18.91 14.84
C ASN A 30 -15.54 -20.42 15.18
N THR A 31 -16.49 -20.88 16.00
CA THR A 31 -16.35 -22.07 16.86
C THR A 31 -16.29 -23.42 16.12
N ASP A 32 -16.77 -23.47 14.86
CA ASP A 32 -17.14 -24.74 14.22
C ASP A 32 -16.15 -25.29 13.15
N ARG A 33 -15.09 -24.56 12.76
CA ARG A 33 -14.07 -25.06 11.79
C ARG A 33 -12.63 -24.64 12.12
N LYS A 34 -12.18 -24.95 13.34
CA LYS A 34 -10.90 -24.45 13.89
C LYS A 34 -9.66 -24.73 13.02
N ALA A 35 -9.47 -25.94 12.49
CA ALA A 35 -8.20 -26.30 11.81
C ALA A 35 -8.02 -25.63 10.44
N LEU A 36 -9.05 -25.63 9.58
CA LEU A 36 -9.00 -24.98 8.27
C LEU A 36 -8.91 -23.46 8.42
N LEU A 37 -9.64 -22.89 9.38
CA LEU A 37 -9.61 -21.46 9.68
C LEU A 37 -8.21 -21.02 10.15
N LEU A 38 -7.59 -21.77 11.06
CA LEU A 38 -6.22 -21.52 11.54
C LEU A 38 -5.20 -21.56 10.40
N PHE A 39 -5.30 -22.52 9.48
CA PHE A 39 -4.40 -22.58 8.33
C PHE A 39 -4.52 -21.34 7.43
N ILE A 40 -5.75 -20.91 7.13
CA ILE A 40 -6.01 -19.71 6.33
C ILE A 40 -5.50 -18.45 7.04
N GLN A 41 -5.76 -18.32 8.35
CA GLN A 41 -5.28 -17.21 9.17
C GLN A 41 -3.74 -17.13 9.19
N CYS A 42 -3.05 -18.26 9.34
CA CYS A 42 -1.59 -18.33 9.27
C CYS A 42 -1.07 -17.90 7.90
N LEU A 43 -1.70 -18.38 6.81
CA LEU A 43 -1.30 -18.00 5.45
C LEU A 43 -1.53 -16.50 5.21
N PHE A 44 -2.63 -15.96 5.70
CA PHE A 44 -2.92 -14.53 5.62
C PHE A 44 -1.89 -13.70 6.41
N LEU A 45 -1.54 -14.10 7.63
CA LEU A 45 -0.49 -13.43 8.42
C LEU A 45 0.86 -13.47 7.72
N LEU A 46 1.23 -14.60 7.11
CA LEU A 46 2.46 -14.71 6.33
C LEU A 46 2.48 -13.73 5.17
N VAL A 47 1.37 -13.60 4.44
CA VAL A 47 1.22 -12.64 3.34
C VAL A 47 1.27 -11.20 3.86
N TRP A 48 0.61 -10.92 4.99
CA TRP A 48 0.60 -9.60 5.61
C TRP A 48 1.99 -9.15 6.11
N LEU A 49 2.84 -10.10 6.52
CA LEU A 49 4.22 -9.83 6.93
C LEU A 49 5.21 -9.66 5.76
N ILE A 50 4.80 -9.91 4.51
CA ILE A 50 5.68 -9.80 3.33
C ILE A 50 6.42 -8.45 3.23
N PRO A 51 5.78 -7.28 3.48
CA PRO A 51 6.46 -5.99 3.47
C PRO A 51 7.63 -5.86 4.47
N ALA A 52 7.70 -6.73 5.49
CA ALA A 52 8.82 -6.75 6.44
C ALA A 52 10.06 -7.46 5.88
N ALA A 53 9.95 -8.24 4.79
CA ALA A 53 11.06 -9.01 4.25
C ALA A 53 12.31 -8.16 3.91
N PRO A 54 12.19 -6.98 3.24
CA PRO A 54 13.33 -6.10 3.03
C PRO A 54 13.99 -5.63 4.33
N ILE A 55 13.22 -5.32 5.38
CA ILE A 55 13.78 -4.91 6.69
C ILE A 55 14.52 -6.08 7.31
N CYS A 56 13.93 -7.27 7.33
CA CYS A 56 14.58 -8.46 7.87
C CYS A 56 15.91 -8.69 7.16
N ILE A 57 15.90 -8.69 5.83
CA ILE A 57 17.12 -8.83 5.02
C ILE A 57 18.08 -7.68 5.33
N GLY A 58 17.67 -6.41 5.39
CA GLY A 58 18.55 -5.30 5.73
C GLY A 58 19.16 -5.38 7.13
N GLY A 59 18.36 -5.80 8.12
CA GLY A 59 18.74 -5.90 9.52
C GLY A 59 19.81 -6.95 9.75
N LEU A 60 19.69 -8.13 9.11
CA LEU A 60 20.75 -9.12 9.11
C LEU A 60 22.10 -8.49 8.66
N SER A 61 22.07 -7.45 7.81
CA SER A 61 23.24 -6.93 7.03
C SER A 61 24.08 -6.10 7.91
N LEU A 62 23.37 -5.26 8.65
CA LEU A 62 23.91 -4.46 9.70
C LEU A 62 24.53 -5.35 10.78
N LEU A 63 23.89 -6.48 11.12
CA LEU A 63 24.44 -7.46 12.05
C LEU A 63 25.67 -8.23 11.52
N GLY A 64 26.03 -8.06 10.24
CA GLY A 64 27.22 -8.67 9.66
C GLY A 64 27.08 -10.16 9.37
N MET A 65 25.84 -10.67 9.29
CA MET A 65 25.61 -12.07 8.92
C MET A 65 26.12 -12.36 7.50
N CYS A 66 26.43 -13.64 7.27
CA CYS A 66 26.95 -14.09 5.98
C CYS A 66 25.96 -13.78 4.84
N PRO A 67 26.46 -13.26 3.70
CA PRO A 67 25.64 -13.06 2.52
C PRO A 67 25.00 -14.38 2.05
N ILE A 68 23.82 -14.27 1.44
CA ILE A 68 23.14 -15.42 0.83
C ILE A 68 24.00 -15.85 -0.37
N PRO A 69 24.29 -17.16 -0.54
CA PRO A 69 24.97 -17.66 -1.71
C PRO A 69 24.27 -17.19 -2.99
N ARG A 70 25.03 -16.71 -3.98
CA ARG A 70 24.49 -16.07 -5.18
C ARG A 70 23.40 -16.90 -5.89
N LEU A 71 23.59 -18.22 -6.02
CA LEU A 71 22.60 -19.10 -6.64
C LEU A 71 21.28 -19.13 -5.87
N LEU A 72 21.34 -19.23 -4.54
CA LEU A 72 20.16 -19.21 -3.68
C LEU A 72 19.47 -17.84 -3.74
N ALA A 73 20.22 -16.74 -3.73
CA ALA A 73 19.64 -15.40 -3.86
C ALA A 73 18.91 -15.19 -5.19
N VAL A 74 19.47 -15.71 -6.30
CA VAL A 74 18.82 -15.68 -7.61
C VAL A 74 17.55 -16.53 -7.62
N PHE A 75 17.60 -17.74 -7.06
CA PHE A 75 16.43 -18.59 -6.94
C PHE A 75 15.31 -17.91 -6.14
N LEU A 76 15.62 -17.38 -4.96
CA LEU A 76 14.67 -16.66 -4.10
C LEU A 76 14.09 -15.43 -4.80
N ALA A 77 14.92 -14.68 -5.52
CA ALA A 77 14.46 -13.53 -6.30
C ALA A 77 13.47 -13.97 -7.40
N ILE A 78 13.78 -14.99 -8.19
CA ILE A 78 12.88 -15.50 -9.24
C ILE A 78 11.58 -16.02 -8.62
N SER A 79 11.65 -16.82 -7.55
CA SER A 79 10.47 -17.31 -6.84
C SER A 79 9.60 -16.17 -6.32
N SER A 80 10.21 -15.12 -5.73
CA SER A 80 9.48 -13.95 -5.26
C SER A 80 8.78 -13.20 -6.39
N VAL A 81 9.40 -13.12 -7.57
CA VAL A 81 8.78 -12.50 -8.75
C VAL A 81 7.58 -13.31 -9.22
N VAL A 82 7.73 -14.63 -9.36
CA VAL A 82 6.64 -15.50 -9.81
C VAL A 82 5.47 -15.47 -8.83
N ILE A 83 5.74 -15.66 -7.54
CA ILE A 83 4.71 -15.66 -6.50
C ILE A 83 4.05 -14.28 -6.37
N GLY A 84 4.84 -13.21 -6.35
CA GLY A 84 4.33 -11.84 -6.23
C GLY A 84 3.43 -11.45 -7.40
N LEU A 85 3.80 -11.84 -8.62
CA LEU A 85 2.95 -11.65 -9.81
C LEU A 85 1.65 -12.44 -9.69
N LEU A 86 1.70 -13.71 -9.30
CA LEU A 86 0.50 -14.53 -9.11
C LEU A 86 -0.44 -13.94 -8.05
N LEU A 87 0.09 -13.47 -6.92
CA LEU A 87 -0.70 -12.83 -5.86
C LEU A 87 -1.32 -11.51 -6.35
N THR A 88 -0.54 -10.70 -7.06
CA THR A 88 -1.04 -9.45 -7.66
C THR A 88 -2.17 -9.72 -8.65
N LEU A 89 -2.00 -10.72 -9.53
CA LEU A 89 -3.03 -11.11 -10.50
C LEU A 89 -4.28 -11.67 -9.82
N ALA A 90 -4.12 -12.54 -8.82
CA ALA A 90 -5.23 -13.10 -8.05
C ALA A 90 -6.03 -11.99 -7.36
N SER A 91 -5.35 -10.96 -6.81
CA SER A 91 -6.00 -9.81 -6.19
C SER A 91 -6.84 -9.00 -7.17
N GLY A 92 -6.40 -8.85 -8.43
CA GLY A 92 -7.12 -8.11 -9.46
C GLY A 92 -8.33 -8.86 -10.03
N VAL A 93 -8.27 -10.19 -10.11
CA VAL A 93 -9.43 -11.01 -10.52
C VAL A 93 -10.59 -10.87 -9.52
N LEU A 94 -10.28 -10.72 -8.22
CA LEU A 94 -11.28 -10.62 -7.17
C LEU A 94 -11.84 -9.20 -6.99
N ALA A 95 -11.02 -8.16 -7.19
CA ALA A 95 -11.37 -6.79 -6.85
C ALA A 95 -11.47 -5.82 -8.05
N LEU A 96 -11.23 -6.28 -9.29
CA LEU A 96 -10.94 -5.44 -10.47
C LEU A 96 -9.70 -4.54 -10.20
N PHE A 97 -8.78 -4.43 -11.16
CA PHE A 97 -7.54 -3.69 -10.91
C PHE A 97 -7.79 -2.19 -10.74
N SER A 98 -7.27 -1.60 -9.65
CA SER A 98 -6.87 -0.20 -9.64
C SER A 98 -5.39 -0.09 -10.05
N ASP A 99 -5.02 1.01 -10.72
CA ASP A 99 -3.63 1.29 -11.08
C ASP A 99 -2.72 1.29 -9.84
N THR A 100 -3.23 1.81 -8.72
CA THR A 100 -2.53 1.85 -7.44
C THR A 100 -2.29 0.47 -6.86
N GLN A 101 -3.27 -0.44 -6.94
CA GLN A 101 -3.11 -1.83 -6.48
C GLN A 101 -2.09 -2.59 -7.32
N LEU A 102 -2.11 -2.40 -8.65
CA LEU A 102 -1.13 -2.99 -9.54
C LEU A 102 0.29 -2.45 -9.24
N LEU A 103 0.42 -1.14 -9.08
CA LEU A 103 1.67 -0.49 -8.72
C LEU A 103 2.18 -1.01 -7.37
N HIS A 104 1.31 -1.17 -6.38
CA HIS A 104 1.62 -1.72 -5.06
C HIS A 104 2.22 -3.13 -5.19
N GLY A 105 1.52 -4.06 -5.83
CA GLY A 105 1.97 -5.45 -5.97
C GLY A 105 3.29 -5.59 -6.74
N ILE A 106 3.43 -4.90 -7.87
CA ILE A 106 4.64 -4.96 -8.70
C ILE A 106 5.84 -4.36 -7.96
N SER A 107 5.68 -3.17 -7.37
CA SER A 107 6.79 -2.47 -6.73
C SER A 107 7.28 -3.18 -5.45
N LEU A 108 6.38 -3.82 -4.69
CA LEU A 108 6.75 -4.66 -3.54
C LEU A 108 7.51 -5.91 -3.98
N THR A 109 7.05 -6.55 -5.06
CA THR A 109 7.71 -7.72 -5.65
C THR A 109 9.14 -7.37 -6.08
N ILE A 110 9.33 -6.24 -6.76
CA ILE A 110 10.65 -5.73 -7.14
C ILE A 110 11.52 -5.44 -5.91
N ALA A 111 10.95 -4.87 -4.85
CA ALA A 111 11.68 -4.57 -3.61
C ALA A 111 12.25 -5.83 -2.96
N ILE A 112 11.44 -6.89 -2.87
CA ILE A 112 11.82 -8.16 -2.24
C ILE A 112 12.88 -8.86 -3.08
N ALA A 113 12.64 -9.00 -4.40
CA ALA A 113 13.60 -9.61 -5.31
C ALA A 113 14.95 -8.86 -5.28
N SER A 114 14.90 -7.52 -5.29
CA SER A 114 16.08 -6.67 -5.21
C SER A 114 16.80 -6.82 -3.86
N SER A 115 16.08 -7.00 -2.76
CA SER A 115 16.65 -7.19 -1.43
C SER A 115 17.48 -8.47 -1.35
N PHE A 116 16.98 -9.59 -1.87
CA PHE A 116 17.75 -10.84 -1.96
C PHE A 116 19.02 -10.65 -2.81
N LEU A 117 18.90 -9.98 -3.96
CA LEU A 117 20.03 -9.76 -4.87
C LEU A 117 21.05 -8.75 -4.33
N ILE A 118 20.63 -7.74 -3.57
CA ILE A 118 21.53 -6.78 -2.89
C ILE A 118 22.37 -7.51 -1.85
N TRP A 119 21.73 -8.41 -1.12
CA TRP A 119 22.37 -9.20 -0.09
C TRP A 119 23.25 -10.33 -0.62
N SER A 120 23.11 -10.69 -1.90
CA SER A 120 23.85 -11.79 -2.50
C SER A 120 25.37 -11.56 -2.50
N GLY A 121 26.13 -12.64 -2.36
CA GLY A 121 27.60 -12.56 -2.29
C GLY A 121 28.32 -13.85 -2.66
N HIS A 122 29.65 -13.75 -2.67
CA HIS A 122 30.59 -14.86 -2.81
C HIS A 122 31.68 -14.69 -1.73
N ASP A 123 32.22 -15.79 -1.21
CA ASP A 123 33.26 -15.78 -0.15
C ASP A 123 32.94 -14.91 1.06
N GLY A 124 31.67 -14.93 1.49
CA GLY A 124 31.22 -14.16 2.65
C GLY A 124 31.14 -12.64 2.43
N LYS A 125 31.38 -12.14 1.20
CA LYS A 125 31.34 -10.71 0.87
C LYS A 125 30.13 -10.38 -0.03
N PRO A 126 29.27 -9.42 0.37
CA PRO A 126 28.16 -8.97 -0.47
C PRO A 126 28.67 -8.31 -1.76
N ASN A 127 28.06 -8.64 -2.90
CA ASN A 127 28.37 -8.07 -4.20
C ASN A 127 27.07 -7.67 -4.94
N PRO A 128 26.42 -6.56 -4.52
CA PRO A 128 25.13 -6.15 -5.06
C PRO A 128 25.22 -5.75 -6.53
N SER A 129 24.43 -6.40 -7.38
CA SER A 129 24.34 -6.09 -8.81
C SER A 129 23.73 -4.72 -9.08
N ARG A 130 24.03 -4.13 -10.25
CA ARG A 130 23.44 -2.85 -10.67
C ARG A 130 21.91 -2.93 -10.76
N THR A 131 21.38 -4.03 -11.30
CA THR A 131 19.94 -4.27 -11.42
C THR A 131 19.26 -4.25 -10.05
N ALA A 132 19.85 -4.89 -9.04
CA ALA A 132 19.29 -4.92 -7.70
C ALA A 132 19.26 -3.52 -7.04
N LYS A 133 20.31 -2.72 -7.26
CA LYS A 133 20.35 -1.33 -6.80
C LYS A 133 19.29 -0.46 -7.49
N ILE A 134 19.09 -0.62 -8.80
CA ILE A 134 18.06 0.09 -9.55
C ILE A 134 16.67 -0.32 -9.04
N GLY A 135 16.42 -1.62 -8.91
CA GLY A 135 15.13 -2.14 -8.46
C GLY A 135 14.75 -1.62 -7.08
N ILE A 136 15.64 -1.72 -6.08
CA ILE A 136 15.35 -1.18 -4.74
C ILE A 136 15.14 0.33 -4.76
N SER A 137 15.88 1.07 -5.62
CA SER A 137 15.75 2.52 -5.70
C SER A 137 14.40 2.91 -6.29
N ILE A 138 13.95 2.23 -7.35
CA ILE A 138 12.61 2.44 -7.94
C ILE A 138 11.53 2.16 -6.90
N SER A 139 11.58 1.00 -6.22
CA SER A 139 10.61 0.67 -5.17
C SER A 139 10.63 1.69 -4.03
N THR A 140 11.81 2.23 -3.67
CA THR A 140 11.93 3.26 -2.64
C THR A 140 11.31 4.60 -3.09
N LEU A 141 11.49 5.00 -4.34
CA LEU A 141 10.85 6.21 -4.88
C LEU A 141 9.33 6.08 -4.88
N ILE A 142 8.81 4.90 -5.20
CA ILE A 142 7.38 4.59 -5.13
C ILE A 142 6.88 4.57 -3.67
N ALA A 143 7.67 4.03 -2.74
CA ALA A 143 7.38 4.11 -1.30
C ALA A 143 7.30 5.56 -0.82
N LEU A 144 8.25 6.40 -1.23
CA LEU A 144 8.26 7.83 -0.91
C LEU A 144 7.05 8.55 -1.50
N TRP A 145 6.68 8.25 -2.75
CA TRP A 145 5.46 8.74 -3.36
C TRP A 145 4.24 8.42 -2.50
N SER A 146 4.11 7.16 -2.04
CA SER A 146 3.02 6.72 -1.15
C SER A 146 3.02 7.46 0.20
N LEU A 147 4.19 7.72 0.79
CA LEU A 147 4.28 8.44 2.06
C LEU A 147 3.99 9.95 1.91
N LEU A 148 4.40 10.53 0.78
CA LEU A 148 4.22 11.95 0.49
C LEU A 148 2.75 12.33 0.20
N THR A 149 1.88 11.36 -0.07
CA THR A 149 0.44 11.64 -0.17
C THR A 149 -0.12 12.15 1.16
N ILE A 150 0.40 11.71 2.32
CA ILE A 150 -0.08 12.15 3.64
C ILE A 150 -0.02 13.69 3.76
N PRO A 151 1.17 14.33 3.69
CA PRO A 151 1.23 15.79 3.81
C PRO A 151 0.48 16.50 2.66
N MET A 152 0.46 15.92 1.46
CA MET A 152 -0.22 16.51 0.31
C MET A 152 -1.75 16.56 0.50
N LEU A 153 -2.34 15.46 0.98
CA LEU A 153 -3.77 15.36 1.30
C LEU A 153 -4.14 16.34 2.41
N LEU A 154 -3.38 16.36 3.50
CA LEU A 154 -3.66 17.24 4.64
C LEU A 154 -3.54 18.72 4.27
N PHE A 155 -2.54 19.08 3.47
CA PHE A 155 -2.37 20.46 3.01
C PHE A 155 -3.52 20.90 2.11
N GLN A 156 -3.89 20.09 1.11
CA GLN A 156 -5.01 20.40 0.23
C GLN A 156 -6.34 20.42 0.97
N ALA A 157 -6.57 19.49 1.89
CA ALA A 157 -7.79 19.45 2.67
C ALA A 157 -7.99 20.76 3.44
N ARG A 158 -6.93 21.26 4.09
CA ARG A 158 -6.97 22.55 4.77
C ARG A 158 -7.24 23.72 3.83
N LEU A 159 -6.60 23.74 2.66
CA LEU A 159 -6.79 24.81 1.67
C LEU A 159 -8.20 24.81 1.08
N ILE A 160 -8.75 23.64 0.79
CA ILE A 160 -10.09 23.48 0.18
C ILE A 160 -11.17 23.78 1.21
N ALA A 161 -10.99 23.32 2.45
CA ALA A 161 -11.96 23.55 3.51
C ALA A 161 -12.08 25.04 3.88
N ASP A 162 -10.98 25.80 3.78
CA ASP A 162 -10.95 27.25 4.06
C ASP A 162 -11.62 27.63 5.40
N GLY A 163 -11.29 26.87 6.45
CA GLY A 163 -11.87 27.04 7.79
C GLY A 163 -13.22 26.37 8.01
N SER A 164 -13.85 25.80 6.98
CA SER A 164 -15.06 24.98 7.11
C SER A 164 -14.73 23.60 7.71
N PRO A 165 -15.65 22.99 8.47
CA PRO A 165 -15.53 21.60 8.89
C PRO A 165 -15.34 20.66 7.68
N TYR A 166 -14.47 19.66 7.82
CA TYR A 166 -14.30 18.66 6.78
C TYR A 166 -14.04 17.27 7.35
N CYS A 167 -14.30 16.25 6.55
CA CYS A 167 -13.95 14.87 6.84
C CYS A 167 -13.29 14.21 5.62
N ILE A 168 -12.32 13.33 5.87
CA ILE A 168 -11.69 12.47 4.85
C ILE A 168 -12.14 11.04 5.13
N ALA A 169 -12.54 10.33 4.09
CA ALA A 169 -13.12 8.99 4.19
C ALA A 169 -12.68 8.10 3.03
N GLU A 170 -12.76 6.79 3.21
CA GLU A 170 -12.82 5.86 2.08
C GLU A 170 -14.18 5.95 1.39
N HIS A 171 -14.26 5.50 0.13
CA HIS A 171 -15.54 5.38 -0.57
C HIS A 171 -16.32 4.15 -0.10
N SER A 172 -16.90 4.25 1.09
CA SER A 172 -17.75 3.27 1.75
C SER A 172 -18.65 3.98 2.76
N GLU A 173 -19.74 3.34 3.19
CA GLU A 173 -20.58 3.86 4.27
C GLU A 173 -19.81 3.87 5.60
N ASN A 174 -19.91 4.98 6.34
CA ASN A 174 -19.34 5.16 7.68
C ASN A 174 -17.87 4.74 7.82
N SER A 175 -17.04 5.11 6.84
CA SER A 175 -15.60 4.79 6.79
C SER A 175 -14.73 6.04 6.85
N PRO A 176 -14.76 6.82 7.95
CA PRO A 176 -13.85 7.94 8.14
C PRO A 176 -12.41 7.43 8.22
N ILE A 177 -11.47 8.22 7.71
CA ILE A 177 -10.05 8.01 7.95
C ILE A 177 -9.73 8.46 9.38
N GLU A 178 -9.34 7.53 10.24
CA GLU A 178 -9.09 7.82 11.66
C GLU A 178 -7.63 8.12 11.95
N THR A 179 -6.72 7.71 11.07
CA THR A 179 -5.28 7.79 11.31
C THR A 179 -4.49 8.23 10.10
N LEU A 180 -3.32 8.85 10.35
CA LEU A 180 -2.45 9.37 9.28
C LEU A 180 -1.91 8.30 8.33
N HIS A 181 -1.77 7.07 8.81
CA HIS A 181 -1.17 6.00 8.01
C HIS A 181 -2.14 5.51 6.91
N GLU A 182 -3.44 5.68 7.09
CA GLU A 182 -4.46 5.34 6.09
C GLU A 182 -4.45 6.33 4.92
N LEU A 183 -3.90 7.53 5.10
CA LEU A 183 -3.74 8.56 4.05
C LEU A 183 -2.57 8.31 3.09
N ARG A 184 -1.79 7.24 3.29
CA ARG A 184 -0.70 6.88 2.36
C ARG A 184 -1.27 6.45 1.01
N GLY A 185 -0.55 6.68 -0.08
CA GLY A 185 -1.02 6.35 -1.43
C GLY A 185 -1.40 4.87 -1.59
N PHE A 186 -0.70 3.96 -0.90
CA PHE A 186 -1.00 2.53 -0.89
C PHE A 186 -2.04 2.08 0.13
N SER A 187 -2.64 2.99 0.89
CA SER A 187 -3.76 2.68 1.80
C SER A 187 -5.02 3.48 1.41
N PHE A 188 -4.85 4.70 0.90
CA PHE A 188 -5.92 5.60 0.52
C PHE A 188 -6.43 5.35 -0.90
N TYR A 189 -6.93 4.13 -1.14
CA TYR A 189 -7.65 3.76 -2.35
C TYR A 189 -8.70 2.68 -2.03
N THR A 190 -9.90 2.77 -2.61
CA THR A 190 -10.91 1.70 -2.45
C THR A 190 -10.61 0.50 -3.35
N THR A 191 -10.85 -0.72 -2.82
CA THR A 191 -10.86 -1.98 -3.58
C THR A 191 -12.27 -2.56 -3.75
N LYS A 192 -13.32 -1.83 -3.32
CA LYS A 192 -14.70 -2.34 -3.37
C LYS A 192 -15.25 -2.30 -4.80
N THR A 193 -15.79 -3.43 -5.25
CA THR A 193 -16.48 -3.57 -6.54
C THR A 193 -17.98 -3.35 -6.36
N GLY A 194 -18.56 -2.44 -7.14
CA GLY A 194 -20.00 -2.08 -7.01
C GLY A 194 -20.50 -1.02 -8.00
N TYR A 195 -19.60 -0.26 -8.60
CA TYR A 195 -19.93 0.85 -9.51
C TYR A 195 -20.22 0.37 -10.94
N LYS A 196 -21.36 -0.29 -11.18
CA LYS A 196 -21.73 -0.77 -12.52
C LYS A 196 -22.36 0.34 -13.37
N SER A 197 -21.57 0.85 -14.32
CA SER A 197 -21.94 1.04 -15.72
C SER A 197 -20.67 1.33 -16.52
N THR A 198 -19.92 0.28 -16.89
CA THR A 198 -18.86 0.27 -17.94
C THR A 198 -17.89 1.46 -17.98
N SER A 199 -17.72 2.19 -16.89
CA SER A 199 -16.93 3.41 -16.81
C SER A 199 -16.19 3.41 -15.48
N GLU A 200 -14.90 3.66 -15.55
CA GLU A 200 -13.93 3.53 -14.48
C GLU A 200 -14.06 4.64 -13.41
N TRP A 201 -15.22 4.77 -12.78
CA TRP A 201 -15.47 5.76 -11.72
C TRP A 201 -15.33 5.11 -10.33
N TYR A 202 -14.12 4.67 -10.00
CA TYR A 202 -13.73 4.28 -8.64
C TYR A 202 -13.12 5.50 -7.94
N PHE A 203 -13.77 6.01 -6.88
CA PHE A 203 -13.16 7.03 -6.04
C PHE A 203 -12.14 6.40 -5.11
N HIS A 204 -10.92 6.92 -5.14
CA HIS A 204 -9.82 6.36 -4.38
C HIS A 204 -9.96 6.77 -2.90
N GLY A 205 -10.37 8.00 -2.67
CA GLY A 205 -10.70 8.50 -1.35
C GLY A 205 -11.53 9.76 -1.47
N LEU A 206 -12.24 10.09 -0.40
CA LEU A 206 -13.22 11.16 -0.40
C LEU A 206 -12.82 12.23 0.61
N MET A 207 -13.16 13.46 0.28
CA MET A 207 -13.19 14.56 1.23
C MET A 207 -14.57 15.22 1.15
N ILE A 208 -15.23 15.35 2.29
CA ILE A 208 -16.53 16.01 2.43
C ILE A 208 -16.29 17.30 3.21
N VAL A 209 -16.75 18.42 2.68
CA VAL A 209 -16.62 19.76 3.29
C VAL A 209 -18.01 20.33 3.52
N ASP A 210 -18.28 20.74 4.74
CA ASP A 210 -19.55 21.38 5.12
C ASP A 210 -19.39 22.90 5.05
N HIS A 211 -19.63 23.48 3.87
CA HIS A 211 -19.75 24.94 3.75
C HIS A 211 -21.11 25.41 4.27
N PRO A 212 -21.25 26.71 4.63
CA PRO A 212 -22.51 27.25 5.14
C PRO A 212 -23.72 27.04 4.23
N ASP A 213 -23.51 27.06 2.91
CA ASP A 213 -24.58 27.02 1.91
C ASP A 213 -24.72 25.64 1.26
N ASP A 214 -23.66 24.84 1.24
CA ASP A 214 -23.62 23.54 0.56
C ASP A 214 -22.57 22.58 1.12
N GLN A 215 -22.92 21.30 1.20
CA GLN A 215 -21.91 20.26 1.45
C GLN A 215 -21.28 19.84 0.12
N ARG A 216 -19.97 20.02 -0.01
CA ARG A 216 -19.19 19.68 -1.20
C ARG A 216 -18.43 18.38 -0.99
N VAL A 217 -18.33 17.61 -2.07
CA VAL A 217 -17.67 16.31 -2.08
C VAL A 217 -16.54 16.35 -3.09
N TYR A 218 -15.38 15.88 -2.68
CA TYR A 218 -14.17 15.82 -3.50
C TYR A 218 -13.64 14.39 -3.55
N ASN A 219 -13.14 13.98 -4.70
CA ASN A 219 -12.45 12.72 -4.90
C ASN A 219 -10.94 12.95 -4.97
N TRP A 220 -10.18 12.13 -4.25
CA TRP A 220 -8.73 12.08 -4.40
C TRP A 220 -8.33 11.41 -5.71
N SER A 221 -7.48 12.08 -6.48
CA SER A 221 -6.83 11.52 -7.66
C SER A 221 -5.36 11.22 -7.36
N PRO A 222 -4.98 9.93 -7.20
CA PRO A 222 -3.57 9.56 -7.04
C PRO A 222 -2.70 9.93 -8.25
N ARG A 223 -3.30 10.02 -9.44
CA ARG A 223 -2.62 10.42 -10.68
C ARG A 223 -2.33 11.91 -10.72
N HIS A 224 -3.29 12.75 -10.35
CA HIS A 224 -3.15 14.22 -10.41
C HIS A 224 -2.67 14.84 -9.10
N TRP A 225 -2.51 14.04 -8.04
CA TRP A 225 -2.07 14.50 -6.72
C TRP A 225 -2.98 15.59 -6.14
N ARG A 226 -4.28 15.48 -6.37
CA ARG A 226 -5.24 16.48 -5.89
C ARG A 226 -6.63 15.94 -5.62
N PHE A 227 -7.39 16.73 -4.87
CA PHE A 227 -8.82 16.58 -4.72
C PHE A 227 -9.55 17.24 -5.91
N ASP A 228 -10.31 16.45 -6.65
CA ASP A 228 -11.17 16.91 -7.74
C ASP A 228 -12.62 16.99 -7.23
N LEU A 229 -13.31 18.10 -7.49
CA LEU A 229 -14.72 18.28 -7.08
C LEU A 229 -15.62 17.27 -7.80
N VAL A 230 -16.51 16.64 -7.05
CA VAL A 230 -17.58 15.79 -7.58
C VAL A 230 -18.79 16.69 -7.84
N GLU A 231 -19.07 16.98 -9.11
CA GLU A 231 -20.11 17.95 -9.50
C GLU A 231 -21.55 17.50 -9.16
N ARG A 232 -21.80 16.19 -9.20
CA ARG A 232 -23.14 15.58 -8.98
C ARG A 232 -23.07 14.36 -8.07
N PRO A 233 -22.77 14.53 -6.77
CA PRO A 233 -22.62 13.40 -5.86
C PRO A 233 -23.91 12.58 -5.68
N GLU A 234 -25.07 13.19 -5.90
CA GLU A 234 -26.39 12.55 -5.84
C GLU A 234 -26.71 11.64 -7.04
N ALA A 235 -25.98 11.76 -8.15
CA ALA A 235 -26.18 10.93 -9.34
C ALA A 235 -25.49 9.56 -9.23
N LEU A 236 -24.79 9.30 -8.12
CA LEU A 236 -24.01 8.09 -7.90
C LEU A 236 -24.87 6.99 -7.29
N ILE A 237 -24.57 5.74 -7.69
CA ILE A 237 -25.29 4.55 -7.22
C ILE A 237 -25.08 4.34 -5.71
N GLU A 238 -23.85 4.55 -5.24
CA GLU A 238 -23.51 4.51 -3.82
C GLU A 238 -23.50 5.92 -3.23
N GLN A 239 -24.10 6.08 -2.04
CA GLN A 239 -24.20 7.39 -1.41
C GLN A 239 -22.86 7.82 -0.80
N VAL A 240 -22.28 8.87 -1.38
CA VAL A 240 -20.98 9.42 -0.95
C VAL A 240 -21.07 10.28 0.31
N ARG A 241 -22.23 10.91 0.53
CA ARG A 241 -22.46 11.83 1.66
C ARG A 241 -22.52 11.13 3.03
N ASN A 242 -22.75 9.82 3.04
CA ASN A 242 -22.80 9.01 4.27
C ASN A 242 -21.44 8.35 4.59
N ALA A 243 -20.39 8.69 3.86
CA ALA A 243 -19.07 8.12 4.12
C ALA A 243 -18.52 8.57 5.48
N CYS A 244 -18.76 9.83 5.85
CA CYS A 244 -18.49 10.35 7.19
C CYS A 244 -19.15 11.72 7.41
N VAL A 245 -19.08 12.22 8.65
CA VAL A 245 -19.61 13.53 9.05
C VAL A 245 -18.46 14.50 9.28
N ALA A 246 -18.53 15.69 8.69
CA ALA A 246 -17.53 16.74 8.90
C ALA A 246 -17.54 17.22 10.36
N LYS A 247 -16.36 17.54 10.89
CA LYS A 247 -16.17 18.00 12.28
C LYS A 247 -15.29 19.22 12.32
#